data_AF-A0A535SK26-F1
#
_entry.id   AF-A0A535SK26-F1
#
_cell.length_a   1.000
_cell.length_b   1.000
_cell.length_c   1.000
_cell.angle_alpha   90.00
_cell.angle_beta   90.00
_cell.angle_gamma   90.00
#
_symmetry.space_group_name_H-M   'P 1'
#
loop_
_entity.id
_entity.type
_entity.pdbx_description
1 polymer ?
#
loop_
_entity_poly.entity_id
_entity_poly.type
_entity_poly.pdbx_seq_one_letter_code
_entity_poly.pdbx_strand_id
1 'polypeptide(L)'
;MSHVVNRFSQKNDHGLYPTVVEEILRAFYLSNIGKNVWDHIKQEAVDAFNQPDHGGAAFLQGLNAYYQDDHHPHITLVGHSAGSIYICELLQYADKVLPPDVTFDIVLLAPACTYKLFANTLQACKDRIASIRIFAMSDQLEQADAIVPGVYTRSLLYLVSALFEDAPDTPILGMQRFFSTEAPFNKWPEIPLTFTYLSASQNNNIWSLIDTGDGLSSHAKKHGDFYCDDVTLKSLGYILTNGLG
;
A
#
# COMPACT_ATOMS: atom_id res chain seq x y z
N MET A 1 -6.38 -26.11 15.47
CA MET A 1 -4.96 -26.43 15.77
C MET A 1 -4.16 -26.79 14.52
N SER A 2 -4.68 -27.63 13.61
CA SER A 2 -3.99 -27.96 12.34
C SER A 2 -3.57 -26.73 11.51
N HIS A 3 -4.46 -25.72 11.39
CA HIS A 3 -4.16 -24.49 10.63
C HIS A 3 -3.04 -23.64 11.25
N VAL A 4 -3.02 -23.49 12.58
CA VAL A 4 -1.93 -22.78 13.30
C VAL A 4 -0.60 -23.49 13.07
N VAL A 5 -0.55 -24.82 13.26
CA VAL A 5 0.67 -25.62 13.03
C VAL A 5 1.14 -25.50 11.58
N ASN A 6 0.21 -25.54 10.62
CA ASN A 6 0.53 -25.34 9.21
C ASN A 6 1.14 -23.95 8.97
N ARG A 7 0.62 -22.89 9.61
CA ARG A 7 1.17 -21.54 9.42
C ARG A 7 2.61 -21.39 9.90
N PHE A 8 2.90 -21.95 11.07
CA PHE A 8 4.27 -22.03 11.59
C PHE A 8 5.18 -22.86 10.67
N SER A 9 4.70 -23.99 10.16
CA SER A 9 5.47 -24.82 9.23
C SER A 9 5.77 -24.08 7.91
N GLN A 10 4.86 -23.23 7.46
CA GLN A 10 4.99 -22.46 6.22
C GLN A 10 5.65 -21.09 6.42
N LYS A 11 6.01 -20.73 7.66
CA LYS A 11 6.57 -19.43 8.05
C LYS A 11 5.69 -18.24 7.60
N ASN A 12 4.38 -18.43 7.58
CA ASN A 12 3.38 -17.38 7.33
C ASN A 12 2.54 -17.11 8.58
N ASP A 13 3.05 -17.48 9.76
CA ASP A 13 2.50 -17.08 11.05
C ASP A 13 2.86 -15.62 11.38
N HIS A 14 2.12 -15.02 12.30
CA HIS A 14 2.30 -13.66 12.80
C HIS A 14 2.85 -13.64 14.24
N GLY A 15 3.40 -14.76 14.71
CA GLY A 15 3.64 -15.09 16.11
C GLY A 15 2.49 -15.90 16.72
N LEU A 16 2.75 -16.61 17.82
CA LEU A 16 1.84 -17.65 18.32
C LEU A 16 0.46 -17.11 18.71
N TYR A 17 0.43 -16.13 19.62
CA TYR A 17 -0.82 -15.53 20.09
C TYR A 17 -1.66 -14.92 18.95
N PRO A 18 -1.14 -13.99 18.12
CA PRO A 18 -1.94 -13.41 17.05
C PRO A 18 -2.37 -14.43 16.01
N THR A 19 -1.52 -15.40 15.64
CA THR A 19 -1.91 -16.48 14.71
C THR A 19 -3.07 -17.31 15.27
N VAL A 20 -3.05 -17.64 16.57
CA VAL A 20 -4.17 -18.34 17.20
C VAL A 20 -5.45 -17.51 17.15
N VAL A 21 -5.38 -16.21 17.47
CA VAL A 21 -6.52 -15.30 17.38
C VAL A 21 -7.06 -15.22 15.95
N GLU A 22 -6.18 -15.11 14.96
CA GLU A 22 -6.56 -15.05 13.54
C GLU A 22 -7.31 -16.30 13.09
N GLU A 23 -6.79 -17.49 13.40
CA GLU A 23 -7.45 -18.74 13.04
C GLU A 23 -8.80 -18.92 13.75
N ILE A 24 -8.94 -18.43 14.98
CA ILE A 24 -10.23 -18.37 15.70
C ILE A 24 -11.19 -17.44 14.96
N LEU A 25 -10.78 -16.21 14.65
CA LEU A 25 -11.63 -15.24 13.95
C LEU A 25 -12.06 -15.72 12.55
N ARG A 26 -11.17 -16.45 11.85
CA ARG A 26 -11.50 -17.13 10.57
C ARG A 26 -12.53 -18.24 10.76
N ALA A 27 -12.35 -19.10 11.76
CA ALA A 27 -13.25 -20.22 12.01
C ALA A 27 -14.67 -19.80 12.46
N PHE A 28 -14.79 -18.68 13.17
CA PHE A 28 -16.08 -18.14 13.64
C PHE A 28 -16.73 -17.12 12.68
N TYR A 29 -16.26 -17.03 11.43
CA TYR A 29 -16.80 -16.16 10.37
C TYR A 29 -16.79 -14.65 10.68
N LEU A 30 -16.16 -14.20 11.77
CA LEU A 30 -15.95 -12.78 12.04
C LEU A 30 -15.00 -12.16 11.00
N SER A 31 -14.11 -12.96 10.40
CA SER A 31 -13.33 -12.57 9.22
C SER A 31 -14.20 -12.20 8.03
N ASN A 32 -15.37 -12.83 7.85
CA ASN A 32 -16.21 -12.56 6.68
C ASN A 32 -16.82 -11.15 6.74
N ILE A 33 -17.13 -10.65 7.94
CA ILE A 33 -17.64 -9.27 8.09
C ILE A 33 -16.54 -8.27 7.69
N GLY A 34 -15.35 -8.41 8.27
CA GLY A 34 -14.24 -7.51 7.95
C GLY A 34 -13.76 -7.63 6.50
N LYS A 35 -13.71 -8.85 5.96
CA LYS A 35 -13.44 -9.11 4.54
C LYS A 35 -14.48 -8.47 3.64
N ASN A 36 -15.77 -8.56 3.94
CA ASN A 36 -16.81 -7.93 3.12
C ASN A 36 -16.66 -6.41 3.09
N VAL A 37 -16.35 -5.78 4.23
CA VAL A 37 -16.06 -4.33 4.28
C VAL A 37 -14.81 -4.02 3.45
N TRP A 38 -13.76 -4.81 3.58
CA TRP A 38 -12.52 -4.64 2.84
C TRP A 38 -12.68 -4.82 1.32
N ASP A 39 -13.44 -5.84 0.90
CA ASP A 39 -13.77 -6.08 -0.50
C ASP A 39 -14.65 -4.95 -1.05
N HIS A 40 -15.54 -4.38 -0.24
CA HIS A 40 -16.28 -3.19 -0.63
C HIS A 40 -15.38 -1.97 -0.85
N ILE A 41 -14.40 -1.72 0.04
CA ILE A 41 -13.39 -0.65 -0.16
C ILE A 41 -12.63 -0.84 -1.47
N LYS A 42 -12.19 -2.08 -1.76
CA LYS A 42 -11.53 -2.41 -3.04
C LYS A 42 -12.46 -2.17 -4.23
N GLN A 43 -13.74 -2.56 -4.10
CA GLN A 43 -14.72 -2.37 -5.17
C GLN A 43 -15.03 -0.89 -5.41
N GLU A 44 -15.17 -0.07 -4.37
CA GLU A 44 -15.37 1.38 -4.51
C GLU A 44 -14.21 2.05 -5.24
N ALA A 45 -12.97 1.61 -5.00
CA ALA A 45 -11.80 2.10 -5.72
C ALA A 45 -11.86 1.80 -7.22
N VAL A 46 -12.32 0.60 -7.60
CA VAL A 46 -12.56 0.23 -9.01
C VAL A 46 -13.74 1.02 -9.59
N ASP A 47 -14.83 1.11 -8.83
CA ASP A 47 -16.06 1.73 -9.27
C ASP A 47 -15.90 3.21 -9.54
N ALA A 48 -14.98 3.90 -8.86
CA ALA A 48 -14.64 5.30 -9.13
C ALA A 48 -14.28 5.58 -10.60
N PHE A 49 -13.92 4.57 -11.39
CA PHE A 49 -13.52 4.68 -12.79
C PHE A 49 -14.44 3.92 -13.77
N ASN A 50 -15.48 3.24 -13.30
CA ASN A 50 -16.27 2.33 -14.14
C ASN A 50 -17.28 3.05 -15.07
N GLN A 51 -17.64 4.30 -14.77
CA GLN A 51 -18.55 5.13 -15.56
C GLN A 51 -17.98 6.55 -15.73
N PRO A 52 -18.27 7.23 -16.86
CA PRO A 52 -17.73 8.56 -17.15
C PRO A 52 -18.01 9.64 -16.11
N ASP A 53 -19.14 9.56 -15.42
CA ASP A 53 -19.61 10.54 -14.42
C ASP A 53 -19.18 10.20 -12.98
N HIS A 54 -18.51 9.06 -12.77
CA HIS A 54 -17.91 8.73 -11.48
C HIS A 54 -16.66 9.56 -11.23
N GLY A 55 -16.41 9.89 -9.95
CA GLY A 55 -15.43 10.92 -9.57
C GLY A 55 -14.02 10.71 -10.10
N GLY A 56 -13.54 9.46 -10.15
CA GLY A 56 -12.21 9.13 -10.68
C GLY A 56 -12.13 9.29 -12.20
N ALA A 57 -13.12 8.78 -12.93
CA ALA A 57 -13.19 8.94 -14.38
C ALA A 57 -13.39 10.42 -14.79
N ALA A 58 -14.30 11.13 -14.11
CA ALA A 58 -14.56 12.55 -14.35
C ALA A 58 -13.32 13.41 -14.07
N PHE A 59 -12.56 13.10 -13.00
CA PHE A 59 -11.28 13.74 -12.72
C PHE A 59 -10.29 13.56 -13.88
N LEU A 60 -10.11 12.33 -14.38
CA LEU A 60 -9.16 12.06 -15.47
C LEU A 60 -9.60 12.67 -16.80
N GLN A 61 -10.91 12.74 -17.07
CA GLN A 61 -11.44 13.48 -18.23
C GLN A 61 -11.15 14.97 -18.13
N GLY A 62 -11.37 15.57 -16.96
CA GLY A 62 -11.04 16.97 -16.71
C GLY A 62 -9.54 17.24 -16.83
N LEU A 63 -8.71 16.34 -16.29
CA LEU A 63 -7.26 16.43 -16.41
C LEU A 63 -6.81 16.34 -17.86
N ASN A 64 -7.38 15.42 -18.65
CA ASN A 64 -7.08 15.33 -20.08
C ASN A 64 -7.43 16.63 -20.81
N ALA A 65 -8.63 17.17 -20.56
CA ALA A 65 -9.05 18.44 -21.16
C ALA A 65 -8.10 19.59 -20.78
N TYR A 66 -7.72 19.68 -19.51
CA TYR A 66 -6.75 20.67 -19.02
C TYR A 66 -5.41 20.54 -19.75
N TYR A 67 -4.95 19.31 -20.00
CA TYR A 67 -3.72 19.04 -20.72
C TYR A 67 -3.78 19.41 -22.21
N GLN A 68 -4.94 19.20 -22.87
CA GLN A 68 -5.16 19.61 -24.27
C GLN A 68 -5.16 21.13 -24.46
N ASP A 69 -5.47 21.90 -23.40
CA ASP A 69 -5.41 23.36 -23.41
C ASP A 69 -3.98 23.92 -23.16
N ASP A 70 -2.95 23.10 -23.40
CA ASP A 70 -1.52 23.41 -23.24
C ASP A 70 -1.08 23.69 -21.78
N HIS A 71 -1.79 23.09 -20.83
CA HIS A 71 -1.37 23.08 -19.42
C HIS A 71 -0.66 21.78 -19.05
N HIS A 72 0.57 21.88 -18.54
CA HIS A 72 1.40 20.74 -18.18
C HIS A 72 1.72 20.74 -16.67
N PRO A 73 0.74 20.46 -15.78
CA PRO A 73 0.96 20.51 -14.35
C PRO A 73 1.87 19.37 -13.89
N HIS A 74 2.68 19.64 -12.86
CA HIS A 74 3.31 18.58 -12.08
C HIS A 74 2.28 18.01 -11.10
N ILE A 75 2.07 16.69 -11.14
CA ILE A 75 1.03 16.01 -10.37
C ILE A 75 1.67 15.04 -9.40
N THR A 76 1.41 15.23 -8.11
CA THR A 76 1.78 14.28 -7.05
C THR A 76 0.53 13.62 -6.49
N LEU A 77 0.48 12.29 -6.52
CA LEU A 77 -0.58 11.47 -5.92
C LEU A 77 -0.13 11.03 -4.53
N VAL A 78 -0.87 11.42 -3.50
CA VAL A 78 -0.60 11.03 -2.11
C VAL A 78 -1.71 10.12 -1.62
N GLY A 79 -1.36 8.91 -1.17
CA GLY A 79 -2.33 7.92 -0.71
C GLY A 79 -1.93 7.29 0.61
N HIS A 80 -2.79 7.39 1.63
CA HIS A 80 -2.64 6.65 2.88
C HIS A 80 -3.44 5.35 2.85
N SER A 81 -2.85 4.26 3.34
CA SER A 81 -3.54 2.98 3.52
C SER A 81 -4.28 2.53 2.26
N ALA A 82 -5.61 2.38 2.32
CA ALA A 82 -6.44 2.00 1.17
C ALA A 82 -6.38 3.00 0.00
N GLY A 83 -5.93 4.23 0.22
CA GLY A 83 -5.66 5.20 -0.85
C GLY A 83 -4.62 4.69 -1.86
N SER A 84 -3.74 3.76 -1.47
CA SER A 84 -2.82 3.13 -2.43
C SER A 84 -3.53 2.20 -3.42
N ILE A 85 -4.68 1.61 -3.05
CA ILE A 85 -5.52 0.82 -3.95
C ILE A 85 -6.14 1.75 -4.99
N TYR A 86 -6.72 2.86 -4.53
CA TYR A 86 -7.30 3.89 -5.41
C TYR A 86 -6.25 4.44 -6.39
N ILE A 87 -5.03 4.72 -5.94
CA ILE A 87 -3.94 5.17 -6.82
C ILE A 87 -3.58 4.10 -7.88
N CYS A 88 -3.55 2.82 -7.52
CA CYS A 88 -3.31 1.74 -8.49
C CYS A 88 -4.40 1.71 -9.58
N GLU A 89 -5.68 1.86 -9.20
CA GLU A 89 -6.79 1.93 -10.17
C GLU A 89 -6.72 3.21 -11.02
N LEU A 90 -6.40 4.35 -10.40
CA LEU A 90 -6.22 5.63 -11.09
C LEU A 90 -5.15 5.53 -12.17
N LEU A 91 -3.97 4.98 -11.87
CA LEU A 91 -2.87 4.87 -12.83
C LEU A 91 -3.25 3.96 -14.01
N GLN A 92 -3.88 2.82 -13.73
CA GLN A 92 -4.33 1.90 -14.77
C GLN A 92 -5.42 2.50 -15.67
N TYR A 93 -6.29 3.36 -15.14
CA TYR A 93 -7.28 4.06 -15.96
C TYR A 93 -6.67 5.24 -16.71
N ALA A 94 -5.81 6.02 -16.05
CA ALA A 94 -5.08 7.14 -16.63
C ALA A 94 -4.28 6.70 -17.86
N ASP A 95 -3.66 5.52 -17.81
CA ASP A 95 -2.92 4.98 -18.95
C ASP A 95 -3.76 4.82 -20.22
N LYS A 96 -5.06 4.54 -20.06
CA LYS A 96 -6.02 4.34 -21.16
C LYS A 96 -6.54 5.64 -21.75
N VAL A 97 -6.59 6.72 -20.97
CA VAL A 97 -7.34 7.94 -21.32
C VAL A 97 -6.50 9.20 -21.40
N LEU A 98 -5.30 9.21 -20.81
CA LEU A 98 -4.40 10.37 -20.83
C LEU A 98 -3.32 10.24 -21.92
N PRO A 99 -2.85 11.37 -22.49
CA PRO A 99 -1.70 11.40 -23.39
C PRO A 99 -0.45 10.75 -22.75
N PRO A 100 0.39 9.99 -23.48
CA PRO A 100 1.51 9.22 -22.91
C PRO A 100 2.52 9.98 -22.06
N ASP A 101 2.65 11.29 -22.28
CA ASP A 101 3.57 12.18 -21.57
C ASP A 101 3.07 12.64 -20.20
N VAL A 102 1.78 12.42 -19.88
CA VAL A 102 1.26 12.66 -18.53
C VAL A 102 1.82 11.61 -17.57
N THR A 103 2.56 12.08 -16.58
CA THR A 103 3.19 11.25 -15.55
C THR A 103 2.89 11.78 -14.15
N PHE A 104 3.07 10.92 -13.14
CA PHE A 104 2.73 11.18 -11.75
C PHE A 104 3.91 10.87 -10.85
N ASP A 105 4.15 11.76 -9.90
CA ASP A 105 4.92 11.45 -8.69
C ASP A 105 3.99 10.78 -7.67
N ILE A 106 4.47 9.74 -6.99
CA ILE A 106 3.65 8.95 -6.08
C ILE A 106 4.24 8.98 -4.67
N VAL A 107 3.43 9.33 -3.68
CA VAL A 107 3.77 9.19 -2.27
C VAL A 107 2.73 8.31 -1.58
N LEU A 108 3.15 7.13 -1.13
CA LEU A 108 2.32 6.19 -0.39
C LEU A 108 2.67 6.19 1.09
N LEU A 109 1.66 6.26 1.94
CA LEU A 109 1.79 6.25 3.40
C LEU A 109 1.12 4.99 3.94
N ALA A 110 1.89 4.07 4.52
CA ALA A 110 1.44 2.75 4.97
C ALA A 110 0.51 2.04 3.95
N PRO A 111 0.94 1.84 2.69
CA PRO A 111 0.06 1.39 1.61
C PRO A 111 -0.57 0.03 1.89
N ALA A 112 -1.89 -0.06 1.72
CA ALA A 112 -2.66 -1.27 1.97
C ALA A 112 -2.98 -2.08 0.69
N CYS A 113 -2.52 -1.63 -0.48
CA CYS A 113 -2.64 -2.41 -1.70
C CYS A 113 -1.79 -3.67 -1.61
N THR A 114 -2.28 -4.75 -2.22
CA THR A 114 -1.52 -6.00 -2.32
C THR A 114 -0.33 -5.82 -3.25
N TYR A 115 0.74 -6.60 -3.04
CA TYR A 115 1.83 -6.67 -4.02
C TYR A 115 1.31 -7.07 -5.40
N LYS A 116 0.29 -7.94 -5.47
CA LYS A 116 -0.32 -8.38 -6.73
C LYS A 116 -0.91 -7.20 -7.51
N LEU A 117 -1.70 -6.35 -6.84
CA LEU A 117 -2.27 -5.17 -7.47
C LEU A 117 -1.18 -4.19 -7.92
N PHE A 118 -0.19 -3.94 -7.08
CA PHE A 118 0.91 -3.03 -7.41
C PHE A 118 1.76 -3.56 -8.58
N ALA A 119 2.11 -4.85 -8.57
CA ALA A 119 2.83 -5.50 -9.65
C ALA A 119 2.08 -5.44 -10.99
N ASN A 120 0.76 -5.68 -10.98
CA ASN A 120 -0.09 -5.52 -12.16
C ASN A 120 -0.08 -4.06 -12.66
N THR A 121 -0.12 -3.10 -11.73
CA THR A 121 -0.04 -1.66 -12.04
C THR A 121 1.29 -1.33 -12.71
N LEU A 122 2.42 -1.81 -12.17
CA LEU A 122 3.75 -1.62 -12.78
C LEU A 122 3.82 -2.23 -14.19
N GLN A 123 3.26 -3.43 -14.39
CA GLN A 123 3.27 -4.07 -15.71
C GLN A 123 2.43 -3.30 -16.72
N ALA A 124 1.28 -2.76 -16.30
CA ALA A 124 0.37 -2.04 -17.18
C ALA A 124 0.86 -0.62 -17.51
N CYS A 125 1.38 0.11 -16.52
CA CYS A 125 1.51 1.56 -16.62
C CYS A 125 2.74 2.14 -15.88
N LYS A 126 3.85 1.40 -15.78
CA LYS A 126 5.10 1.90 -15.17
C LYS A 126 5.57 3.26 -15.71
N ASP A 127 5.35 3.53 -17.01
CA ASP A 127 5.84 4.75 -17.66
C ASP A 127 5.04 5.99 -17.23
N ARG A 128 3.89 5.79 -16.56
CA ARG A 128 3.13 6.85 -15.89
C ARG A 128 3.72 7.26 -14.55
N ILE A 129 4.61 6.44 -13.98
CA ILE A 129 5.19 6.69 -12.66
C ILE A 129 6.54 7.36 -12.86
N ALA A 130 6.57 8.69 -12.72
CA ALA A 130 7.81 9.46 -12.82
C ALA A 130 8.74 9.15 -11.64
N SER A 131 8.16 9.08 -10.44
CA SER A 131 8.90 8.72 -9.23
C SER A 131 7.96 8.21 -8.12
N ILE A 132 8.53 7.54 -7.12
CA ILE A 132 7.78 6.95 -6.02
C ILE A 132 8.50 7.08 -4.68
N ARG A 133 7.71 7.31 -3.62
CA ARG A 133 8.14 7.24 -2.22
C ARG A 133 7.12 6.48 -1.40
N ILE A 134 7.59 5.52 -0.63
CA ILE A 134 6.78 4.77 0.32
C ILE A 134 7.27 5.09 1.72
N PHE A 135 6.40 5.62 2.57
CA PHE A 135 6.61 5.70 4.00
C PHE A 135 5.83 4.57 4.66
N ALA A 136 6.51 3.73 5.42
CA ALA A 136 5.91 2.58 6.08
C ALA A 136 6.62 2.32 7.41
N MET A 137 6.06 1.41 8.22
CA MET A 137 6.68 1.01 9.48
C MET A 137 7.64 -0.16 9.24
N SER A 138 8.72 -0.22 10.02
CA SER A 138 9.51 -1.44 10.12
C SER A 138 8.65 -2.59 10.65
N ASP A 139 9.03 -3.82 10.34
CA ASP A 139 8.28 -5.00 10.77
C ASP A 139 8.19 -5.10 12.30
N GLN A 140 9.23 -4.68 13.01
CA GLN A 140 9.22 -4.61 14.47
C GLN A 140 8.13 -3.66 15.00
N LEU A 141 7.93 -2.51 14.36
CA LEU A 141 6.88 -1.56 14.74
C LEU A 141 5.50 -2.08 14.40
N GLU A 142 5.31 -2.65 13.21
CA GLU A 142 4.05 -3.30 12.81
C GLU A 142 3.64 -4.41 13.79
N GLN A 143 4.62 -5.20 14.26
CA GLN A 143 4.38 -6.22 15.27
C GLN A 143 4.08 -5.65 16.67
N ALA A 144 4.51 -4.43 16.97
CA ALA A 144 4.26 -3.75 18.25
C ALA A 144 2.96 -2.91 18.25
N ASP A 145 2.41 -2.59 17.08
CA ASP A 145 1.21 -1.76 16.92
C ASP A 145 -0.08 -2.56 17.21
N ALA A 146 -0.46 -2.70 18.48
CA ALA A 146 -1.68 -3.43 18.85
C ALA A 146 -2.96 -2.60 18.57
N ILE A 147 -3.67 -2.89 17.48
CA ILE A 147 -4.92 -2.17 17.13
C ILE A 147 -6.09 -2.45 18.08
N VAL A 148 -6.12 -3.63 18.73
CA VAL A 148 -7.09 -3.94 19.79
C VAL A 148 -6.32 -4.55 20.97
N PRO A 149 -5.83 -3.73 21.90
CA PRO A 149 -5.01 -4.19 23.02
C PRO A 149 -5.65 -5.35 23.78
N GLY A 150 -4.88 -6.43 23.98
CA GLY A 150 -5.35 -7.64 24.66
C GLY A 150 -6.21 -8.58 23.82
N VAL A 151 -6.52 -8.23 22.55
CA VAL A 151 -7.28 -9.06 21.62
C VAL A 151 -6.48 -9.32 20.34
N TYR A 152 -6.09 -8.28 19.62
CA TYR A 152 -5.25 -8.38 18.42
C TYR A 152 -4.03 -7.48 18.55
N THR A 153 -2.85 -8.11 18.64
CA THR A 153 -1.61 -7.48 19.09
C THR A 153 -0.65 -7.16 17.94
N ARG A 154 -1.19 -6.94 16.75
CA ARG A 154 -0.45 -6.58 15.53
C ARG A 154 -1.18 -5.43 14.84
N SER A 155 -0.50 -4.77 13.91
CA SER A 155 -1.02 -3.62 13.17
C SER A 155 -2.27 -3.93 12.35
N LEU A 156 -2.89 -2.86 11.83
CA LEU A 156 -4.00 -2.99 10.90
C LEU A 156 -3.59 -3.73 9.63
N LEU A 157 -2.38 -3.52 9.09
CA LEU A 157 -1.94 -4.21 7.88
C LEU A 157 -1.71 -5.70 8.12
N TYR A 158 -1.20 -6.08 9.30
CA TYR A 158 -1.16 -7.47 9.73
C TYR A 158 -2.57 -8.09 9.78
N LEU A 159 -3.57 -7.36 10.29
CA LEU A 159 -4.97 -7.84 10.31
C LEU A 159 -5.52 -8.04 8.88
N VAL A 160 -5.30 -7.06 8.00
CA VAL A 160 -5.75 -7.10 6.60
C VAL A 160 -5.12 -8.30 5.89
N SER A 161 -3.80 -8.41 5.95
CA SER A 161 -3.02 -9.53 5.38
C SER A 161 -3.45 -10.88 5.95
N ALA A 162 -3.74 -10.93 7.26
CA ALA A 162 -4.12 -12.15 7.96
C ALA A 162 -5.53 -12.61 7.67
N LEU A 163 -6.52 -11.70 7.56
CA LEU A 163 -7.95 -12.01 7.69
C LEU A 163 -8.83 -11.47 6.56
N PHE A 164 -8.50 -10.32 5.97
CA PHE A 164 -9.41 -9.62 5.05
C PHE A 164 -9.07 -9.87 3.58
N GLU A 165 -7.87 -10.37 3.29
CA GLU A 165 -7.53 -10.91 1.98
C GLU A 165 -7.89 -12.40 1.83
N ASP A 166 -7.97 -12.83 0.56
CA ASP A 166 -8.41 -14.18 0.17
C ASP A 166 -7.51 -15.29 0.75
N ALA A 167 -6.21 -15.04 0.80
CA ALA A 167 -5.23 -15.95 1.38
C ALA A 167 -4.68 -15.38 2.70
N PRO A 168 -4.44 -16.21 3.72
CA PRO A 168 -3.75 -15.76 4.92
C PRO A 168 -2.31 -15.34 4.59
N ASP A 169 -1.84 -14.27 5.23
CA ASP A 169 -0.50 -13.68 5.02
C ASP A 169 -0.32 -13.23 3.55
N THR A 170 -1.36 -12.62 2.97
CA THR A 170 -1.29 -12.03 1.63
C THR A 170 -0.31 -10.84 1.66
N PRO A 171 0.65 -10.74 0.72
CA PRO A 171 1.61 -9.65 0.71
C PRO A 171 0.95 -8.28 0.50
N ILE A 172 1.13 -7.39 1.47
CA ILE A 172 0.68 -5.99 1.44
C ILE A 172 1.89 -5.08 1.29
N LEU A 173 1.81 -4.10 0.38
CA LEU A 173 2.93 -3.26 -0.03
C LEU A 173 3.59 -2.51 1.16
N GLY A 174 2.78 -2.07 2.13
CA GLY A 174 3.25 -1.32 3.29
C GLY A 174 3.93 -2.14 4.37
N MET A 175 4.01 -3.47 4.25
CA MET A 175 4.57 -4.33 5.29
C MET A 175 6.02 -4.73 4.96
N GLN A 176 6.99 -4.24 5.75
CA GLN A 176 8.42 -4.47 5.53
C GLN A 176 8.80 -5.97 5.39
N ARG A 177 8.11 -6.86 6.09
CA ARG A 177 8.39 -8.32 6.02
C ARG A 177 8.31 -8.90 4.60
N PHE A 178 7.49 -8.32 3.72
CA PHE A 178 7.35 -8.77 2.33
C PHE A 178 8.34 -8.08 1.39
N PHE A 179 9.11 -7.11 1.88
CA PHE A 179 10.22 -6.49 1.16
C PHE A 179 11.47 -7.38 1.20
N SER A 180 11.32 -8.62 0.71
CA SER A 180 12.36 -9.63 0.65
C SER A 180 12.08 -10.63 -0.47
N THR A 181 13.10 -10.99 -1.25
CA THR A 181 13.02 -12.04 -2.27
C THR A 181 13.34 -13.42 -1.74
N GLU A 182 13.45 -13.57 -0.41
CA GLU A 182 13.83 -14.83 0.23
C GLU A 182 12.61 -15.71 0.56
N ALA A 183 12.86 -16.99 0.82
CA ALA A 183 11.84 -17.90 1.32
C ALA A 183 11.36 -17.47 2.73
N PRO A 184 10.06 -17.60 3.05
CA PRO A 184 9.00 -18.24 2.26
C PRO A 184 8.29 -17.30 1.27
N PHE A 185 8.64 -16.01 1.24
CA PHE A 185 7.87 -14.99 0.52
C PHE A 185 8.07 -15.08 -1.00
N ASN A 186 9.22 -15.56 -1.46
CA ASN A 186 9.51 -15.81 -2.87
C ASN A 186 8.52 -16.73 -3.61
N LYS A 187 7.60 -17.41 -2.90
CA LYS A 187 6.47 -18.15 -3.49
C LYS A 187 5.48 -17.24 -4.23
N TRP A 188 5.43 -15.95 -3.88
CA TRP A 188 4.57 -14.96 -4.50
C TRP A 188 5.26 -14.36 -5.73
N PRO A 189 4.79 -14.63 -6.96
CA PRO A 189 5.48 -14.20 -8.20
C PRO A 189 5.59 -12.68 -8.36
N GLU A 190 4.72 -11.93 -7.71
CA GLU A 190 4.69 -10.46 -7.71
C GLU A 190 5.81 -9.81 -6.87
N ILE A 191 6.40 -10.54 -5.92
CA ILE A 191 7.40 -9.99 -4.99
C ILE A 191 8.70 -9.62 -5.71
N PRO A 192 9.35 -10.49 -6.52
CA PRO A 192 10.59 -10.13 -7.20
C PRO A 192 10.48 -8.91 -8.10
N LEU A 193 9.35 -8.77 -8.83
CA LEU A 193 9.11 -7.61 -9.69
C LEU A 193 9.02 -6.32 -8.86
N THR A 194 8.18 -6.32 -7.83
CA THR A 194 7.95 -5.16 -6.96
C THR A 194 9.22 -4.78 -6.21
N PHE A 195 9.93 -5.77 -5.65
CA PHE A 195 11.20 -5.57 -4.96
C PHE A 195 12.25 -4.94 -5.88
N THR A 196 12.39 -5.45 -7.11
CA THR A 196 13.36 -4.91 -8.08
C THR A 196 13.06 -3.45 -8.41
N TYR A 197 11.79 -3.13 -8.69
CA TYR A 197 11.36 -1.77 -9.01
C TYR A 197 11.63 -0.81 -7.84
N LEU A 198 11.17 -1.17 -6.64
CA LEU A 198 11.33 -0.34 -5.45
C LEU A 198 12.78 -0.25 -4.96
N SER A 199 13.64 -1.21 -5.31
CA SER A 199 15.07 -1.17 -4.96
C SER A 199 15.94 -0.39 -5.95
N ALA A 200 15.36 0.13 -7.04
CA ALA A 200 16.09 0.94 -8.02
C ALA A 200 16.71 2.22 -7.39
N SER A 201 16.12 2.70 -6.29
CA SER A 201 16.68 3.75 -5.45
C SER A 201 16.52 3.38 -3.98
N GLN A 202 17.55 3.63 -3.18
CA GLN A 202 17.50 3.44 -1.72
C GLN A 202 16.47 4.37 -1.06
N ASN A 203 16.12 5.47 -1.73
CA ASN A 203 15.20 6.48 -1.21
C ASN A 203 13.73 6.11 -1.41
N ASN A 204 13.41 5.09 -2.21
CA ASN A 204 12.01 4.75 -2.51
C ASN A 204 11.24 4.24 -1.29
N ASN A 205 11.92 3.67 -0.29
CA ASN A 205 11.29 3.01 0.85
C ASN A 205 11.84 3.58 2.17
N ILE A 206 10.97 4.23 2.93
CA ILE A 206 11.27 4.86 4.21
C ILE A 206 10.60 4.04 5.30
N TRP A 207 11.42 3.23 5.99
CA TRP A 207 10.97 2.37 7.08
C TRP A 207 11.16 3.09 8.41
N SER A 208 10.06 3.45 9.07
CA SER A 208 10.07 4.13 10.36
C SER A 208 10.68 3.21 11.45
N LEU A 209 11.42 3.71 12.45
CA LEU A 209 11.78 5.11 12.72
C LEU A 209 13.09 5.47 12.03
N ILE A 210 13.08 6.56 11.25
CA ILE A 210 14.27 7.00 10.53
C ILE A 210 14.30 8.52 10.40
N ASP A 211 15.49 9.10 10.56
CA ASP A 211 15.79 10.53 10.40
C ASP A 211 17.03 10.67 9.50
N THR A 212 16.80 10.83 8.21
CA THR A 212 17.85 10.86 7.17
C THR A 212 17.75 12.10 6.29
N GLY A 213 16.99 13.11 6.74
CA GLY A 213 16.87 14.41 6.09
C GLY A 213 15.54 14.63 5.39
N ASP A 214 15.51 15.71 4.60
CA ASP A 214 14.32 16.24 3.96
C ASP A 214 13.68 15.22 2.99
N GLY A 215 12.37 15.03 3.12
CA GLY A 215 11.62 14.04 2.34
C GLY A 215 11.92 12.57 2.68
N LEU A 216 12.90 12.29 3.55
CA LEU A 216 13.42 10.94 3.82
C LEU A 216 13.18 10.46 5.26
N SER A 217 12.51 11.27 6.08
CA SER A 217 12.37 11.01 7.52
C SER A 217 10.93 10.68 7.92
N SER A 218 10.75 9.80 8.90
CA SER A 218 9.44 9.41 9.41
C SER A 218 9.54 8.85 10.83
N HIS A 219 8.69 9.36 11.72
CA HIS A 219 8.58 8.91 13.10
C HIS A 219 7.24 8.22 13.42
N ALA A 220 6.43 7.92 12.40
CA ALA A 220 5.21 7.14 12.55
C ALA A 220 5.48 5.78 13.25
N LYS A 221 4.79 5.52 14.36
CA LYS A 221 4.92 4.30 15.17
C LYS A 221 3.69 3.40 15.06
N LYS A 222 2.60 3.93 14.53
CA LYS A 222 1.34 3.24 14.30
C LYS A 222 0.85 3.50 12.89
N HIS A 223 0.00 2.60 12.40
CA HIS A 223 -0.63 2.73 11.07
C HIS A 223 -1.33 4.09 10.86
N GLY A 224 -1.95 4.62 11.91
CA GLY A 224 -2.66 5.90 11.89
C GLY A 224 -1.77 7.15 12.08
N ASP A 225 -0.48 7.00 12.37
CA ASP A 225 0.36 8.16 12.69
C ASP A 225 0.78 8.93 11.43
N PHE A 226 0.79 8.31 10.24
CA PHE A 226 1.37 8.90 9.02
C PHE A 226 0.72 10.21 8.55
N TYR A 227 -0.52 10.51 8.96
CA TYR A 227 -1.20 11.77 8.62
C TYR A 227 -1.10 12.83 9.73
N CYS A 228 -0.50 12.53 10.87
CA CYS A 228 -0.37 13.46 12.00
C CYS A 228 1.03 13.48 12.65
N ASP A 229 1.96 12.61 12.26
CA ASP A 229 3.34 12.65 12.70
C ASP A 229 4.09 13.83 12.07
N ASP A 230 4.60 14.73 12.91
CA ASP A 230 5.25 15.97 12.46
C ASP A 230 6.45 15.72 11.53
N VAL A 231 7.21 14.64 11.75
CA VAL A 231 8.40 14.35 10.93
C VAL A 231 7.99 13.79 9.58
N THR A 232 7.06 12.85 9.54
CA THR A 232 6.46 12.35 8.28
C THR A 232 5.81 13.49 7.50
N LEU A 233 5.05 14.38 8.14
CA LEU A 233 4.39 15.51 7.49
C LEU A 233 5.39 16.55 6.96
N LYS A 234 6.51 16.80 7.66
CA LYS A 234 7.60 17.64 7.14
C LYS A 234 8.24 17.03 5.90
N SER A 235 8.50 15.73 5.91
CA SER A 235 9.00 15.02 4.72
C SER A 235 8.02 15.13 3.56
N LEU A 236 6.73 14.92 3.80
CA LEU A 236 5.70 15.07 2.78
C LEU A 236 5.64 16.50 2.24
N GLY A 237 5.65 17.51 3.12
CA GLY A 237 5.64 18.92 2.72
C GLY A 237 6.86 19.31 1.88
N TYR A 238 8.04 18.78 2.22
CA TYR A 238 9.24 18.96 1.41
C TYR A 238 9.08 18.35 0.01
N ILE A 239 8.58 17.10 -0.08
CA ILE A 239 8.34 16.42 -1.36
C ILE A 239 7.36 17.20 -2.23
N LEU A 240 6.24 17.67 -1.66
CA LEU A 240 5.25 18.44 -2.40
C LEU A 240 5.77 19.80 -2.90
N THR A 241 6.84 20.32 -2.29
CA THR A 241 7.46 21.60 -2.67
C THR A 241 8.61 21.42 -3.66
N ASN A 242 9.40 20.36 -3.52
CA ASN A 242 10.67 20.20 -4.24
C ASN A 242 10.68 19.00 -5.21
N GLY A 243 9.65 18.17 -5.20
CA GLY A 243 9.61 16.89 -5.89
C GLY A 243 10.33 15.78 -5.13
N LEU A 244 10.44 14.62 -5.78
CA LEU A 244 11.02 13.38 -5.23
C LEU A 244 12.50 13.14 -5.57
N GLY A 245 13.13 14.10 -6.27
CA GLY A 245 14.54 14.09 -6.70
C GLY A 245 15.55 14.37 -5.60
#